data_AF-A0A2U3K399-F1
#
_entry.id   AF-A0A2U3K399-F1
#
_cell.length_a   1.000
_cell.length_b   1.000
_cell.length_c   1.000
_cell.angle_alpha   90.00
_cell.angle_beta   90.00
_cell.angle_gamma   90.00
#
_symmetry.space_group_name_H-M   'P 1'
#
loop_
_entity.id
_entity.type
_entity.pdbx_description
1 polymer ?
#
loop_
_entity_poly.entity_id
_entity_poly.type
_entity_poly.pdbx_seq_one_letter_code
_entity_poly.pdbx_strand_id
1 'polypeptide(L)'
;MRIKRDNTHSHYLLQCTSLECKKVLLAEDDLVSRNIILHADHVRKASAGVERSSAFEDTVTTLMAATGFDRETSESFIAEFCEHSLKLISSIKKYLQENNPKDAGLLLHRLKGSSGNVRAKEIAMLALKAEEALRLEDSRTLDRLLQSIENSLDGLM
;
A
#
# COMPACT_ATOMS: atom_id res chain seq x y z
N MET A 1 42.68 12.32 53.59
CA MET A 1 41.84 11.63 54.58
C MET A 1 41.43 10.27 53.98
N ARG A 2 41.76 9.15 54.67
CA ARG A 2 41.23 7.78 54.41
C ARG A 2 39.70 7.80 54.60
N ILE A 3 38.84 6.92 54.04
CA ILE A 3 38.68 5.46 54.26
C ILE A 3 37.67 4.95 53.18
N LYS A 4 38.06 4.03 52.28
CA LYS A 4 37.63 2.61 52.10
C LYS A 4 36.12 2.25 52.16
N ARG A 5 35.65 1.53 51.13
CA ARG A 5 35.14 0.11 51.09
C ARG A 5 34.57 -0.14 49.67
N ASP A 6 35.08 -1.08 48.86
CA ASP A 6 34.94 -2.56 48.89
C ASP A 6 33.48 -3.00 48.65
N ASN A 7 33.09 -3.99 47.82
CA ASN A 7 33.77 -4.99 47.01
C ASN A 7 32.67 -5.75 46.20
N THR A 8 33.06 -6.37 45.07
CA THR A 8 32.55 -7.65 44.49
C THR A 8 31.09 -7.79 44.04
N HIS A 9 30.90 -8.11 42.74
CA HIS A 9 30.27 -9.36 42.27
C HIS A 9 30.75 -9.60 40.81
N SER A 10 31.80 -10.42 40.62
CA SER A 10 31.76 -11.88 40.42
C SER A 10 31.53 -12.25 38.95
N HIS A 11 32.65 -12.38 38.25
CA HIS A 11 32.81 -13.14 37.02
C HIS A 11 32.59 -14.63 37.29
N TYR A 12 31.74 -15.30 36.49
CA TYR A 12 31.94 -16.72 36.19
C TYR A 12 31.67 -17.00 34.72
N LEU A 13 32.77 -17.13 33.98
CA LEU A 13 32.86 -17.91 32.74
C LEU A 13 32.85 -19.39 33.14
N LEU A 14 31.87 -20.15 32.64
CA LEU A 14 31.95 -21.60 32.63
C LEU A 14 32.08 -22.05 31.16
N GLN A 15 33.33 -22.28 30.77
CA GLN A 15 33.68 -23.11 29.63
C GLN A 15 33.28 -24.56 29.97
N CYS A 16 32.35 -25.14 29.22
CA CYS A 16 32.06 -26.56 29.29
C CYS A 16 32.81 -27.26 28.15
N THR A 17 33.97 -27.80 28.48
CA THR A 17 34.72 -28.74 27.65
C THR A 17 34.42 -30.15 28.12
N SER A 18 33.57 -30.90 27.42
CA SER A 18 33.63 -32.36 27.50
C SER A 18 33.03 -33.00 26.25
N LEU A 19 33.91 -33.64 25.51
CA LEU A 19 33.65 -34.65 24.51
C LEU A 19 33.01 -35.88 25.21
N GLU A 20 32.23 -36.65 24.44
CA GLU A 20 31.74 -38.01 24.78
C GLU A 20 30.56 -38.17 25.75
N CYS A 21 29.35 -37.88 25.25
CA CYS A 21 28.21 -38.78 25.49
C CYS A 21 27.66 -39.25 24.12
N LYS A 22 28.23 -40.36 23.63
CA LYS A 22 27.74 -41.21 22.53
C LYS A 22 26.28 -41.62 22.84
N LYS A 23 25.32 -41.27 21.97
CA LYS A 23 24.81 -42.02 20.80
C LYS A 23 24.02 -43.30 21.14
N VAL A 24 22.96 -43.53 20.35
CA VAL A 24 22.19 -44.78 20.08
C VAL A 24 20.90 -44.86 20.93
N LEU A 25 19.64 -44.80 20.45
CA LEU A 25 18.94 -45.00 19.16
C LEU A 25 17.79 -43.97 19.00
N LEU A 26 17.54 -43.29 17.88
CA LEU A 26 16.93 -43.71 16.60
C LEU A 26 15.47 -44.21 16.66
N ALA A 27 14.55 -43.28 16.42
CA ALA A 27 13.29 -43.39 15.65
C ALA A 27 12.90 -41.93 15.35
N GLU A 28 13.25 -41.35 14.20
CA GLU A 28 12.50 -41.38 12.93
C GLU A 28 10.99 -41.19 13.15
N ASP A 29 10.59 -39.90 13.08
CA ASP A 29 9.33 -39.36 12.54
C ASP A 29 9.16 -37.95 13.14
N ASP A 30 8.93 -36.84 12.44
CA ASP A 30 9.07 -36.49 11.04
C ASP A 30 9.04 -34.94 11.01
N LEU A 31 9.49 -34.39 9.90
CA LEU A 31 9.70 -32.99 9.58
C LEU A 31 8.51 -32.05 9.89
N VAL A 32 8.55 -31.29 10.99
CA VAL A 32 7.76 -30.04 11.13
C VAL A 32 8.70 -28.87 11.37
N SER A 33 9.54 -28.60 10.37
CA SER A 33 10.20 -27.32 10.21
C SER A 33 10.21 -26.96 8.75
N ARG A 34 9.56 -25.81 8.48
CA ARG A 34 9.58 -25.08 7.22
C ARG A 34 8.87 -25.83 6.08
N ASN A 35 7.63 -25.44 5.79
CA ASN A 35 7.31 -24.68 4.58
C ASN A 35 5.79 -24.48 4.45
N ILE A 36 5.36 -23.35 3.87
CA ILE A 36 4.07 -23.15 3.15
C ILE A 36 2.89 -22.94 4.17
N ILE A 37 2.09 -21.87 4.18
CA ILE A 37 1.48 -21.12 3.08
C ILE A 37 1.17 -19.68 3.53
N LEU A 38 1.84 -18.71 2.89
CA LEU A 38 1.31 -17.37 2.64
C LEU A 38 0.08 -17.48 1.73
N HIS A 39 -1.15 -17.65 2.22
CA HIS A 39 -2.37 -17.46 1.40
C HIS A 39 -3.48 -16.87 2.27
N ALA A 40 -3.50 -15.55 2.38
CA ALA A 40 -4.70 -14.80 2.76
C ALA A 40 -5.15 -13.82 1.66
N ASP A 41 -4.70 -14.01 0.41
CA ASP A 41 -5.05 -13.15 -0.73
C ASP A 41 -5.90 -13.85 -1.82
N HIS A 42 -6.48 -15.02 -1.53
CA HIS A 42 -7.26 -15.80 -2.53
C HIS A 42 -8.75 -15.98 -2.18
N VAL A 43 -9.41 -14.93 -1.67
CA VAL A 43 -10.89 -14.87 -1.71
C VAL A 43 -11.34 -13.45 -2.05
N ARG A 44 -11.21 -13.05 -3.33
CA ARG A 44 -12.02 -11.99 -3.98
C ARG A 44 -11.66 -11.84 -5.47
N LYS A 45 -11.78 -12.91 -6.25
CA LYS A 45 -11.62 -12.84 -7.73
C LYS A 45 -12.82 -13.41 -8.47
N ALA A 46 -14.02 -13.16 -7.94
CA ALA A 46 -15.29 -13.51 -8.59
C ALA A 46 -16.37 -12.41 -8.54
N SER A 47 -16.20 -11.32 -7.76
CA SER A 47 -17.15 -10.19 -7.70
C SER A 47 -16.80 -9.00 -8.61
N ALA A 48 -15.59 -8.96 -9.16
CA ALA A 48 -15.07 -7.79 -9.87
C ALA A 48 -15.87 -7.42 -11.13
N GLY A 49 -16.59 -8.36 -11.76
CA GLY A 49 -17.38 -8.07 -12.96
C GLY A 49 -18.66 -7.27 -12.69
N VAL A 50 -19.25 -7.41 -11.49
CA VAL A 50 -20.51 -6.72 -11.12
C VAL A 50 -20.21 -5.37 -10.45
N GLU A 51 -19.12 -5.28 -9.68
CA GLU A 51 -18.75 -4.05 -8.96
C GLU A 51 -18.20 -2.93 -9.87
N ARG A 52 -17.53 -3.27 -10.99
CA ARG A 52 -17.01 -2.24 -11.94
C ARG A 52 -18.13 -1.43 -12.56
N SER A 53 -19.16 -2.12 -13.05
CA SER A 53 -20.32 -1.44 -13.65
C SER A 53 -21.06 -0.58 -12.64
N SER A 54 -21.06 -0.93 -11.34
CA SER A 54 -21.73 -0.07 -10.34
C SER A 54 -20.95 1.20 -10.01
N ALA A 55 -19.62 1.13 -9.90
CA ALA A 55 -18.82 2.30 -9.51
C ALA A 55 -18.83 3.41 -10.58
N PHE A 56 -18.77 3.03 -11.85
CA PHE A 56 -18.89 3.95 -12.97
C PHE A 56 -20.27 4.63 -12.99
N GLU A 57 -21.35 3.84 -12.94
CA GLU A 57 -22.72 4.36 -12.95
C GLU A 57 -23.01 5.31 -11.78
N ASP A 58 -22.51 4.98 -10.58
CA ASP A 58 -22.64 5.84 -9.40
C ASP A 58 -21.91 7.18 -9.60
N THR A 59 -20.72 7.15 -10.23
CA THR A 59 -19.92 8.34 -10.51
C THR A 59 -20.59 9.20 -11.58
N VAL A 60 -21.07 8.61 -12.67
CA VAL A 60 -21.85 9.28 -13.73
C VAL A 60 -23.08 9.95 -13.13
N THR A 61 -23.88 9.19 -12.37
CA THR A 61 -25.11 9.70 -11.74
C THR A 61 -24.82 10.86 -10.79
N THR A 62 -23.78 10.73 -9.96
CA THR A 62 -23.40 11.78 -9.01
C THR A 62 -22.88 13.02 -9.73
N LEU A 63 -22.13 12.85 -10.83
CA LEU A 63 -21.63 13.96 -11.63
C LEU A 63 -22.79 14.71 -12.30
N MET A 64 -23.70 13.99 -12.97
CA MET A 64 -24.90 14.55 -13.58
C MET A 64 -25.73 15.35 -12.56
N ALA A 65 -25.96 14.78 -11.37
CA ALA A 65 -26.72 15.46 -10.31
C ALA A 65 -26.02 16.74 -9.81
N ALA A 66 -24.68 16.77 -9.82
CA ALA A 66 -23.91 17.91 -9.34
C ALA A 66 -23.74 19.04 -10.36
N THR A 67 -23.74 18.73 -11.66
CA THR A 67 -23.45 19.69 -12.73
C THR A 67 -24.66 20.04 -13.59
N GLY A 68 -25.68 19.17 -13.63
CA GLY A 68 -26.78 19.25 -14.58
C GLY A 68 -26.44 18.80 -15.99
N PHE A 69 -25.28 18.13 -16.19
CA PHE A 69 -24.91 17.56 -17.48
C PHE A 69 -25.80 16.37 -17.84
N ASP A 70 -25.96 16.14 -19.14
CA ASP A 70 -26.46 14.86 -19.64
C ASP A 70 -25.45 13.74 -19.40
N ARG A 71 -25.91 12.52 -19.65
CA ARG A 71 -25.15 11.30 -19.41
C ARG A 71 -23.92 11.19 -20.31
N GLU A 72 -24.07 11.42 -21.61
CA GLU A 72 -22.99 11.32 -22.60
C GLU A 72 -21.84 12.27 -22.26
N THR A 73 -22.17 13.52 -21.94
CA THR A 73 -21.20 14.53 -21.50
C THR A 73 -20.49 14.10 -20.21
N SER A 74 -21.23 13.54 -19.25
CA SER A 74 -20.66 13.07 -17.97
C SER A 74 -19.73 11.87 -18.14
N GLU A 75 -20.11 10.91 -18.98
CA GLU A 75 -19.29 9.75 -19.33
C GLU A 75 -17.99 10.19 -20.03
N SER A 76 -18.08 11.15 -20.97
CA SER A 76 -16.90 11.72 -21.64
C SER A 76 -15.92 12.37 -20.65
N PHE A 77 -16.42 13.16 -19.70
CA PHE A 77 -15.56 13.78 -18.68
C PHE A 77 -14.88 12.76 -17.78
N ILE A 78 -15.57 11.68 -17.42
CA ILE A 78 -15.00 10.60 -16.60
C ILE A 78 -13.93 9.84 -17.40
N ALA A 79 -14.17 9.55 -18.68
CA ALA A 79 -13.17 8.91 -19.55
C ALA A 79 -11.89 9.75 -19.69
N GLU A 80 -12.03 11.05 -20.00
CA GLU A 80 -10.89 11.99 -20.07
C GLU A 80 -10.13 12.09 -18.75
N PHE A 81 -10.87 12.14 -17.63
CA PHE A 81 -10.28 12.12 -16.30
C PHE A 81 -9.47 10.85 -16.07
N CYS A 82 -9.97 9.68 -16.45
CA CYS A 82 -9.28 8.42 -16.23
C CYS A 82 -7.97 8.35 -17.03
N GLU A 83 -8.00 8.72 -18.31
CA GLU A 83 -6.78 8.78 -19.14
C GLU A 83 -5.73 9.75 -18.58
N HIS A 84 -6.16 10.94 -18.16
CA HIS A 84 -5.24 11.93 -17.60
C HIS A 84 -4.68 11.47 -16.25
N SER A 85 -5.49 10.82 -15.42
CA SER A 85 -5.07 10.31 -14.11
C SER A 85 -4.02 9.21 -14.21
N LEU A 86 -4.13 8.30 -15.18
CA LEU A 86 -3.10 7.29 -15.44
C LEU A 86 -1.74 7.91 -15.84
N LYS A 87 -1.77 8.98 -16.65
CA LYS A 87 -0.57 9.74 -16.99
C LYS A 87 0.05 10.40 -15.75
N LEU A 88 -0.78 11.00 -14.89
CA LEU A 88 -0.33 11.60 -13.63
C LEU A 88 0.33 10.56 -12.70
N ILE A 89 -0.28 9.39 -12.53
CA ILE A 89 0.28 8.31 -11.68
C ILE A 89 1.62 7.83 -12.21
N SER A 90 1.75 7.67 -13.53
CA SER A 90 3.01 7.32 -14.17
C SER A 90 4.09 8.37 -13.88
N SER A 91 3.75 9.66 -13.97
CA SER A 91 4.66 10.76 -13.61
C SER A 91 5.00 10.80 -12.13
N ILE A 92 4.04 10.53 -11.23
CA ILE A 92 4.29 10.42 -9.78
C ILE A 92 5.32 9.33 -9.51
N LYS A 93 5.10 8.11 -10.03
CA LYS A 93 6.02 6.98 -9.87
C LYS A 93 7.42 7.33 -10.39
N LYS A 94 7.52 8.02 -11.53
CA LYS A 94 8.79 8.52 -12.08
C LYS A 94 9.50 9.48 -11.12
N TYR A 95 8.81 10.51 -10.62
CA TYR A 95 9.41 11.47 -9.69
C TYR A 95 9.87 10.82 -8.38
N LEU A 96 9.16 9.81 -7.90
CA LEU A 96 9.59 9.02 -6.73
C LEU A 96 10.89 8.26 -7.00
N GLN A 97 11.04 7.66 -8.19
CA GLN A 97 12.28 6.97 -8.60
C GLN A 97 13.47 7.94 -8.74
N GLU A 98 13.20 9.18 -9.15
CA GLU A 98 14.20 10.25 -9.29
C GLU A 98 14.52 10.97 -7.97
N ASN A 99 14.02 10.48 -6.83
CA ASN A 99 14.15 11.10 -5.51
C ASN A 99 13.67 12.57 -5.47
N ASN A 100 12.58 12.86 -6.19
CA ASN A 100 11.95 14.17 -6.22
C ASN A 100 10.53 14.13 -5.60
N PRO A 101 10.42 13.99 -4.26
CA PRO A 101 9.14 13.84 -3.58
C PRO A 101 8.29 15.12 -3.63
N LYS A 102 8.90 16.30 -3.82
CA LYS A 102 8.17 17.56 -3.91
C LYS A 102 7.26 17.61 -5.14
N ASP A 103 7.81 17.25 -6.30
CA ASP A 103 7.03 17.24 -7.55
C ASP A 103 6.00 16.10 -7.56
N ALA A 104 6.35 14.93 -7.01
CA ALA A 104 5.38 13.86 -6.78
C ALA A 104 4.18 14.32 -5.92
N GLY A 105 4.44 15.08 -4.85
CA GLY A 105 3.40 15.64 -3.98
C GLY A 105 2.49 16.63 -4.70
N LEU A 106 3.03 17.48 -5.58
CA LEU A 106 2.23 18.40 -6.41
C LEU A 106 1.30 17.65 -7.37
N LEU A 107 1.77 16.56 -7.96
CA LEU A 107 0.95 15.73 -8.84
C LEU A 107 -0.13 14.96 -8.09
N LEU A 108 0.16 14.43 -6.90
CA LEU A 108 -0.86 13.83 -6.02
C LEU A 108 -1.94 14.84 -5.63
N HIS A 109 -1.54 16.07 -5.29
CA HIS A 109 -2.47 17.16 -5.01
C HIS A 109 -3.38 17.47 -6.21
N ARG A 110 -2.80 17.52 -7.42
CA ARG A 110 -3.57 17.71 -8.64
C ARG A 110 -4.54 16.55 -8.88
N LEU A 111 -4.10 15.31 -8.71
CA LEU A 111 -4.94 14.12 -8.85
C LEU A 111 -6.13 14.14 -7.86
N LYS A 112 -5.89 14.52 -6.61
CA LYS A 112 -6.96 14.72 -5.61
C LYS A 112 -7.98 15.75 -6.09
N GLY A 113 -7.50 16.91 -6.55
CA GLY A 113 -8.34 17.99 -7.05
C GLY A 113 -9.18 17.57 -8.27
N SER A 114 -8.54 16.96 -9.28
CA SER A 114 -9.24 16.50 -10.48
C SER A 114 -10.25 15.41 -10.18
N SER A 115 -9.94 14.48 -9.27
CA SER A 115 -10.88 13.43 -8.83
C SER A 115 -12.10 14.03 -8.12
N GLY A 116 -11.90 15.10 -7.35
CA GLY A 116 -12.99 15.85 -6.73
C GLY A 116 -13.94 16.49 -7.74
N ASN A 117 -13.43 16.98 -8.87
CA ASN A 117 -14.23 17.62 -9.92
C ASN A 117 -15.18 16.64 -10.61
N VAL A 118 -14.74 15.41 -10.88
CA VAL A 118 -15.57 14.35 -11.49
C VAL A 118 -16.32 13.50 -10.47
N ARG A 119 -16.30 13.89 -9.19
CA ARG A 119 -16.96 13.17 -8.09
C ARG A 119 -16.46 11.75 -7.85
N ALA A 120 -15.24 11.40 -8.28
CA ALA A 120 -14.56 10.15 -7.96
C ALA A 120 -14.02 10.18 -6.51
N LYS A 121 -14.93 10.08 -5.54
CA LYS A 121 -14.66 10.30 -4.10
C LYS A 121 -13.59 9.36 -3.54
N GLU A 122 -13.64 8.09 -3.91
CA GLU A 122 -12.67 7.09 -3.44
C GLU A 122 -11.25 7.45 -3.89
N ILE A 123 -11.08 7.79 -5.17
CA ILE A 123 -9.79 8.20 -5.73
C ILE A 123 -9.28 9.46 -5.05
N ALA A 124 -10.14 10.47 -4.84
CA ALA A 124 -9.77 11.69 -4.14
C ALA A 124 -9.26 11.41 -2.70
N MET A 125 -9.92 10.50 -1.98
CA MET A 125 -9.51 10.09 -0.64
C MET A 125 -8.18 9.31 -0.67
N LEU A 126 -8.00 8.39 -1.61
CA LEU A 126 -6.75 7.63 -1.75
C LEU A 126 -5.58 8.56 -2.11
N ALA A 127 -5.79 9.53 -3.00
CA ALA A 127 -4.79 10.54 -3.36
C ALA A 127 -4.40 11.40 -2.15
N LEU A 128 -5.36 11.81 -1.32
CA LEU A 128 -5.07 12.51 -0.06
C LEU A 128 -4.21 11.66 0.88
N LYS A 129 -4.57 10.39 1.10
CA LYS A 129 -3.76 9.47 1.93
C LYS A 129 -2.36 9.26 1.35
N ALA A 130 -2.23 9.25 0.03
CA ALA A 130 -0.94 9.14 -0.64
C ALA A 130 -0.08 10.40 -0.43
N GLU A 131 -0.67 11.60 -0.47
CA GLU A 131 0.03 12.84 -0.09
C GLU A 131 0.56 12.76 1.34
N GLU A 132 -0.23 12.24 2.28
CA GLU A 132 0.16 12.07 3.67
C GLU A 132 1.27 11.03 3.84
N ALA A 133 1.16 9.87 3.20
CA ALA A 133 2.17 8.82 3.22
C ALA A 133 3.51 9.32 2.63
N LEU A 134 3.46 10.08 1.54
CA LEU A 134 4.64 10.71 0.95
C LEU A 134 5.31 11.70 1.92
N ARG A 135 4.52 12.52 2.63
CA ARG A 135 5.04 13.47 3.63
C ARG A 135 5.67 12.77 4.83
N LEU A 136 5.18 11.59 5.20
CA LEU A 136 5.70 10.77 6.29
C LEU A 136 6.84 9.83 5.86
N GLU A 137 7.26 9.89 4.59
CA GLU A 137 8.28 9.01 3.99
C GLU A 137 7.93 7.51 4.10
N ASP A 138 6.63 7.18 4.20
CA ASP A 138 6.16 5.79 4.24
C ASP A 138 5.98 5.25 2.81
N SER A 139 7.09 4.82 2.23
CA SER A 139 7.15 4.31 0.86
C SER A 139 6.26 3.08 0.61
N ARG A 140 6.12 2.20 1.61
CA ARG A 140 5.31 0.98 1.48
C ARG A 140 3.82 1.30 1.43
N THR A 141 3.36 2.21 2.29
CA THR A 141 1.97 2.65 2.26
C THR A 141 1.68 3.45 1.00
N LEU A 142 2.59 4.32 0.57
CA LEU A 142 2.46 5.09 -0.66
C LEU A 142 2.27 4.19 -1.89
N ASP A 143 3.11 3.17 -2.07
CA ASP A 143 3.04 2.25 -3.20
C ASP A 143 1.68 1.51 -3.26
N ARG A 144 1.21 1.01 -2.11
CA ARG A 144 -0.10 0.37 -1.99
C ARG A 144 -1.25 1.31 -2.34
N LEU A 145 -1.17 2.57 -1.93
CA LEU A 145 -2.19 3.58 -2.23
C LEU A 145 -2.21 3.91 -3.72
N LEU A 146 -1.04 4.08 -4.35
CA LEU A 146 -0.93 4.28 -5.80
C LEU A 146 -1.53 3.11 -6.59
N GLN A 147 -1.22 1.87 -6.18
CA GLN A 147 -1.81 0.69 -6.81
C GLN A 147 -3.33 0.63 -6.61
N SER A 148 -3.83 1.02 -5.43
CA SER A 148 -5.26 1.05 -5.16
C SER A 148 -5.96 2.09 -6.05
N ILE A 149 -5.35 3.25 -6.26
CA ILE A 149 -5.86 4.26 -7.19
C ILE A 149 -5.95 3.72 -8.62
N GLU A 150 -4.90 3.03 -9.10
CA GLU A 150 -4.90 2.43 -10.44
C GLU A 150 -6.04 1.41 -10.59
N ASN A 151 -6.27 0.58 -9.58
CA ASN A 151 -7.38 -0.38 -9.58
C ASN A 151 -8.75 0.32 -9.56
N SER A 152 -8.90 1.42 -8.81
CA SER A 152 -10.13 2.21 -8.82
C SER A 152 -10.37 2.88 -10.17
N LEU A 153 -9.32 3.35 -10.86
CA LEU A 153 -9.42 3.89 -12.22
C LEU A 153 -9.85 2.84 -13.23
N ASP A 154 -9.31 1.61 -13.14
CA ASP A 154 -9.73 0.48 -13.98
C ASP A 154 -11.22 0.12 -13.77
N GLY A 155 -11.77 0.41 -12.57
CA GLY A 155 -13.20 0.25 -12.30
C GLY A 155 -14.10 1.35 -12.88
N LEU A 156 -13.52 2.45 -13.38
CA LEU A 156 -14.23 3.55 -14.03
C LEU A 156 -14.11 3.53 -15.56
N MET A 157 -13.38 2.56 -16.12
CA MET A 157 -13.22 2.33 -17.56
C MET A 157 -14.05 1.12 -18.01
#